data_AF-M7TNH7-F1
#
_entry.id   AF-M7TNH7-F1
#
_cell.length_a   1.000
_cell.length_b   1.000
_cell.length_c   1.000
_cell.angle_alpha   90.00
_cell.angle_beta   90.00
_cell.angle_gamma   90.00
#
_symmetry.space_group_name_H-M   'P 1'
#
loop_
_entity.id
_entity.type
_entity.pdbx_description
1 polymer ?
#
loop_
_entity_poly.entity_id
_entity_poly.type
_entity_poly.pdbx_seq_one_letter_code
_entity_poly.pdbx_strand_id
1 'polypeptide(L)'
;MEEKLESVQLEVSKWETREKDRGKEKPRWTRNDERKYGATIKKLVRSTNKQIRELHSVYTSVKSLKETLVRSQEQIRADLSLRGSEDIRFFTYVTVVFLPLGFASSIFSMNGNPGSDLVTSLVICATIALLITVFALVNAKTLGYFSATREDMMKNMMKRLKTIRKTNMYKPKMALTRIRMRLARGALEPKLSKLRTLRGFGS
;
A
#
# COMPACT_ATOMS: atom_id res chain seq x y z
N MET A 1 15.45 16.68 8.06
CA MET A 1 15.55 15.34 8.71
C MET A 1 16.41 14.39 7.88
N GLU A 2 16.25 14.34 6.56
CA GLU A 2 17.09 13.53 5.65
C GLU A 2 18.59 13.91 5.75
N GLU A 3 18.91 15.20 5.74
CA GLU A 3 20.30 15.72 5.85
C GLU A 3 21.04 15.32 7.16
N LYS A 4 20.36 15.39 8.30
CA LYS A 4 20.91 14.94 9.60
C LYS A 4 21.11 13.43 9.67
N LEU A 5 20.42 12.67 8.84
CA LEU A 5 20.53 11.21 8.81
C LEU A 5 21.67 10.78 7.89
N GLU A 6 21.83 11.47 6.76
CA GLU A 6 22.96 11.29 5.85
C GLU A 6 24.29 11.60 6.54
N SER A 7 24.34 12.65 7.37
CA SER A 7 25.54 12.96 8.17
C SER A 7 25.88 11.85 9.17
N VAL A 8 24.88 11.29 9.86
CA VAL A 8 25.08 10.16 10.79
C VAL A 8 25.52 8.90 10.03
N GLN A 9 24.96 8.63 8.86
CA GLN A 9 25.38 7.50 8.03
C GLN A 9 26.82 7.66 7.51
N LEU A 10 27.21 8.87 7.09
CA LEU A 10 28.58 9.21 6.71
C LEU A 10 29.54 9.09 7.88
N GLU A 11 29.11 9.49 9.08
CA GLU A 11 29.93 9.33 10.27
C GLU A 11 30.13 7.85 10.58
N VAL A 12 29.06 7.06 10.62
CA VAL A 12 29.10 5.62 10.85
C VAL A 12 29.99 4.90 9.82
N SER A 13 29.90 5.25 8.53
CA SER A 13 30.74 4.65 7.49
C SER A 13 32.22 5.05 7.64
N LYS A 14 32.48 6.28 8.09
CA LYS A 14 33.84 6.71 8.46
C LYS A 14 34.37 5.89 9.64
N TRP A 15 33.57 5.63 10.67
CA TRP A 15 33.96 4.78 11.81
C TRP A 15 34.21 3.31 11.40
N GLU A 16 33.44 2.78 10.46
CA GLU A 16 33.61 1.43 9.92
C GLU A 16 34.91 1.28 9.10
N THR A 17 35.31 2.35 8.39
CA THR A 17 36.49 2.35 7.52
C THR A 17 37.79 2.64 8.28
N ARG A 18 37.74 3.34 9.42
CA ARG A 18 38.91 3.68 10.26
C ARG A 18 39.78 2.49 10.64
N GLU A 19 39.22 1.30 10.84
CA GLU A 19 40.01 0.11 11.18
C GLU A 19 40.79 -0.42 9.96
N LYS A 20 40.25 -0.24 8.75
CA LYS A 20 40.95 -0.54 7.49
C LYS A 20 42.00 0.52 7.17
N ASP A 21 41.70 1.78 7.41
CA ASP A 21 42.59 2.92 7.13
C ASP A 21 43.85 2.93 7.99
N ARG A 22 43.84 2.28 9.17
CA ARG A 22 45.02 2.15 10.05
C ARG A 22 46.11 1.24 9.50
N GLY A 23 45.83 0.41 8.49
CA GLY A 23 46.85 -0.39 7.80
C GLY A 23 47.72 -1.24 8.73
N LYS A 24 49.02 -0.89 8.85
CA LYS A 24 50.03 -1.62 9.66
C LYS A 24 50.20 -1.08 11.08
N GLU A 25 49.69 0.11 11.39
CA GLU A 25 49.75 0.69 12.73
C GLU A 25 48.64 0.10 13.60
N LYS A 26 48.91 -1.09 14.16
CA LYS A 26 48.02 -1.66 15.17
C LYS A 26 48.31 -1.02 16.52
N PRO A 27 47.27 -0.62 17.29
CA PRO A 27 47.48 -0.20 18.67
C PRO A 27 48.20 -1.31 19.43
N ARG A 28 49.10 -0.93 20.36
CA ARG A 28 49.84 -1.85 21.23
C ARG A 28 48.88 -2.52 22.22
N TRP A 29 48.04 -3.41 21.71
CA TRP A 29 47.04 -4.15 22.46
C TRP A 29 47.69 -5.37 23.08
N THR A 30 47.88 -5.38 24.40
CA THR A 30 48.43 -6.55 25.08
C THR A 30 47.33 -7.53 25.46
N ARG A 31 47.71 -8.80 25.69
CA ARG A 31 46.76 -9.86 26.11
C ARG A 31 46.06 -9.54 27.45
N ASN A 32 46.66 -8.66 28.26
CA ASN A 32 46.06 -8.18 29.50
C ASN A 32 44.93 -7.17 29.24
N ASP A 33 45.11 -6.28 28.25
CA ASP A 33 44.09 -5.32 27.81
C ASP A 33 42.90 -6.03 27.17
N GLU A 34 43.16 -7.09 26.38
CA GLU A 34 42.13 -7.99 25.84
C GLU A 34 41.23 -8.54 26.95
N ARG A 35 41.83 -9.02 28.04
CA ARG A 35 41.10 -9.63 29.16
C ARG A 35 40.29 -8.60 29.94
N LYS A 36 40.80 -7.37 30.06
CA LYS A 36 40.18 -6.29 30.83
C LYS A 36 39.04 -5.58 30.07
N TYR A 37 39.22 -5.36 28.76
CA TYR A 37 38.30 -4.52 27.98
C TYR A 37 37.59 -5.25 26.84
N GLY A 38 38.05 -6.43 26.40
CA GLY A 38 37.52 -7.12 25.23
C GLY A 38 36.03 -7.46 25.33
N ALA A 39 35.56 -7.90 26.50
CA ALA A 39 34.13 -8.18 26.72
C ALA A 39 33.26 -6.92 26.59
N THR A 40 33.72 -5.81 27.16
CA THR A 40 33.02 -4.51 27.12
C THR A 40 32.98 -3.95 25.69
N ILE A 41 34.11 -3.98 24.97
CA ILE A 41 34.18 -3.54 23.57
C ILE A 41 33.27 -4.39 22.69
N LYS A 42 33.30 -5.72 22.86
CA LYS A 42 32.46 -6.64 22.07
C LYS A 42 30.97 -6.41 22.32
N LYS A 43 30.58 -6.13 23.57
CA LYS A 43 29.20 -5.77 23.93
C LYS A 43 28.79 -4.44 23.29
N LEU A 44 29.67 -3.44 23.33
CA LEU A 44 29.43 -2.13 22.76
C LEU A 44 29.27 -2.20 21.24
N VAL A 45 30.19 -2.86 20.54
CA VAL A 45 30.12 -3.10 19.08
C VAL A 45 28.82 -3.80 18.71
N ARG A 46 28.42 -4.83 19.45
CA ARG A 46 27.16 -5.54 19.20
C ARG A 46 25.94 -4.64 19.39
N SER A 47 25.96 -3.78 20.41
CA SER A 47 24.89 -2.82 20.67
C SER A 47 24.79 -1.78 19.56
N THR A 48 25.91 -1.19 19.16
CA THR A 48 25.98 -0.19 18.08
C THR A 48 25.50 -0.78 16.75
N ASN A 49 25.94 -1.99 16.40
CA ASN A 49 25.47 -2.68 15.18
C ASN A 49 23.96 -2.96 15.20
N LYS A 50 23.39 -3.23 16.39
CA LYS A 50 21.94 -3.39 16.54
C LYS A 50 21.22 -2.07 16.28
N GLN A 51 21.70 -0.97 16.85
CA GLN A 51 21.12 0.37 16.68
C GLN A 51 21.20 0.85 15.22
N ILE A 52 22.33 0.61 14.54
CA ILE A 52 22.47 0.93 13.10
C ILE A 52 21.42 0.19 12.26
N ARG A 53 21.21 -1.11 12.54
CA ARG A 53 20.19 -1.91 11.85
C ARG A 53 18.77 -1.43 12.13
N GLU A 54 18.47 -1.07 13.37
CA GLU A 54 17.17 -0.51 13.75
C GLU A 54 16.92 0.83 13.05
N LEU A 55 17.91 1.71 13.02
CA LEU A 55 17.83 3.00 12.33
C LEU A 55 17.57 2.82 10.82
N HIS A 56 18.29 1.89 10.18
CA HIS A 56 18.07 1.56 8.77
C HIS A 56 16.66 1.00 8.53
N SER A 57 16.15 0.14 9.41
CA SER A 57 14.79 -0.41 9.32
C SER A 57 13.71 0.66 9.49
N VAL A 58 13.92 1.61 10.39
CA VAL A 58 12.98 2.75 10.56
C VAL A 58 13.01 3.63 9.31
N TYR A 59 14.19 3.90 8.76
CA TYR A 59 14.34 4.69 7.54
C TYR A 59 13.63 4.04 6.34
N THR A 60 13.84 2.75 6.09
CA THR A 60 13.16 2.06 4.98
C THR A 60 11.64 2.07 5.16
N SER A 61 11.16 1.98 6.41
CA SER A 61 9.75 2.09 6.74
C SER A 61 9.23 3.50 6.42
N VAL A 62 9.90 4.57 6.86
CA VAL A 62 9.53 5.96 6.57
C VAL A 62 9.53 6.23 5.06
N LYS A 63 10.55 5.76 4.34
CA LYS A 63 10.63 5.89 2.88
C LYS A 63 9.44 5.20 2.20
N SER A 64 9.12 3.98 2.60
CA SER A 64 7.97 3.23 2.04
C SER A 64 6.62 3.91 2.35
N LEU A 65 6.49 4.55 3.51
CA LEU A 65 5.30 5.33 3.86
C LEU A 65 5.18 6.58 2.98
N LYS A 66 6.29 7.30 2.77
CA LYS A 66 6.36 8.47 1.87
C LYS A 66 5.96 8.07 0.44
N GLU A 67 6.52 6.99 -0.09
CA GLU A 67 6.17 6.46 -1.41
C GLU A 67 4.69 6.06 -1.52
N THR A 68 4.15 5.43 -0.48
CA THR A 68 2.73 5.05 -0.43
C THR A 68 1.82 6.29 -0.40
N LEU A 69 2.21 7.32 0.35
CA LEU A 69 1.47 8.57 0.46
C LEU A 69 1.47 9.33 -0.87
N VAL A 70 2.62 9.44 -1.53
CA VAL A 70 2.73 10.04 -2.88
C VAL A 70 1.83 9.29 -3.86
N ARG A 71 1.89 7.95 -3.89
CA ARG A 71 1.00 7.14 -4.74
C ARG A 71 -0.48 7.36 -4.43
N SER A 72 -0.84 7.46 -3.15
CA SER A 72 -2.23 7.73 -2.76
C SER A 72 -2.69 9.12 -3.18
N GLN A 73 -1.81 10.13 -3.12
CA GLN A 73 -2.11 11.47 -3.57
C GLN A 73 -2.28 11.54 -5.09
N GLU A 74 -1.44 10.82 -5.84
CA GLU A 74 -1.58 10.65 -7.29
C GLU A 74 -2.92 10.01 -7.65
N GLN A 75 -3.32 8.96 -6.92
CA GLN A 75 -4.61 8.29 -7.08
C GLN A 75 -5.78 9.22 -6.75
N ILE A 76 -5.71 9.97 -5.65
CA ILE A 76 -6.73 10.95 -5.28
C ILE A 76 -6.84 12.04 -6.35
N ARG A 77 -5.72 12.51 -6.92
CA ARG A 77 -5.72 13.49 -8.02
C ARG A 77 -6.33 12.92 -9.29
N ALA A 78 -6.03 11.67 -9.63
CA ALA A 78 -6.64 10.99 -10.77
C ALA A 78 -8.15 10.78 -10.55
N ASP A 79 -8.58 10.42 -9.35
CA ASP A 79 -10.02 10.32 -9.01
C ASP A 79 -10.70 11.71 -9.00
N LEU A 80 -10.00 12.76 -8.57
CA LEU A 80 -10.51 14.14 -8.61
C LEU A 80 -10.65 14.65 -10.05
N SER A 81 -9.70 14.34 -10.94
CA SER A 81 -9.80 14.73 -12.35
C SER A 81 -10.91 13.98 -13.07
N LEU A 82 -11.12 12.71 -12.73
CA LEU A 82 -12.27 11.93 -13.19
C LEU A 82 -13.61 12.50 -12.66
N ARG A 83 -13.66 12.94 -11.40
CA ARG A 83 -14.83 13.61 -10.80
C ARG A 83 -15.07 15.01 -11.33
N GLY A 84 -14.03 15.78 -11.63
CA GLY A 84 -14.16 17.09 -12.27
C GLY A 84 -14.81 16.98 -13.65
N SER A 85 -14.52 15.90 -14.39
CA SER A 85 -15.23 15.57 -15.63
C SER A 85 -16.71 15.23 -15.40
N GLU A 86 -17.07 14.70 -14.23
CA GLU A 86 -18.45 14.36 -13.85
C GLU A 86 -19.26 15.57 -13.37
N ASP A 87 -18.66 16.47 -12.57
CA ASP A 87 -19.32 17.70 -12.12
C ASP A 87 -19.57 18.68 -13.27
N ILE A 88 -18.68 18.76 -14.25
CA ILE A 88 -18.92 19.53 -15.49
C ILE A 88 -20.13 18.97 -16.25
N ARG A 89 -20.37 17.65 -16.21
CA ARG A 89 -21.56 17.03 -16.84
C ARG A 89 -22.85 17.38 -16.12
N PHE A 90 -22.86 17.46 -14.79
CA PHE A 90 -24.06 17.90 -14.06
C PHE A 90 -24.45 19.35 -14.42
N PHE A 91 -23.47 20.24 -14.54
CA PHE A 91 -23.73 21.63 -14.95
C PHE A 91 -24.24 21.73 -16.40
N THR A 92 -23.68 20.94 -17.32
CA THR A 92 -24.19 20.89 -18.70
C THR A 92 -25.57 20.25 -18.78
N TYR A 93 -25.87 19.22 -17.98
CA TYR A 93 -27.21 18.62 -17.92
C TYR A 93 -28.27 19.60 -17.40
N VAL A 94 -27.97 20.33 -16.32
CA VAL A 94 -28.85 21.36 -15.77
C VAL A 94 -29.11 22.45 -16.82
N THR A 95 -28.06 22.97 -17.45
CA THR A 95 -28.22 24.03 -18.47
C THR A 95 -28.97 23.57 -19.72
N VAL A 96 -28.75 22.35 -20.22
CA VAL A 96 -29.49 21.79 -21.37
C VAL A 96 -31.00 21.67 -21.10
N VAL A 97 -31.39 21.46 -19.84
CA VAL A 97 -32.81 21.42 -19.44
C VAL A 97 -33.37 22.83 -19.22
N PHE A 98 -32.64 23.68 -18.50
CA PHE A 98 -33.15 25.00 -18.11
C PHE A 98 -33.09 26.04 -19.24
N LEU A 99 -32.19 25.91 -20.21
CA LEU A 99 -32.03 26.90 -21.27
C LEU A 99 -33.22 26.89 -22.25
N PRO A 100 -33.72 25.72 -22.73
CA PRO A 100 -34.96 25.66 -23.50
C PRO A 100 -36.19 26.02 -22.67
N LEU A 101 -36.28 25.59 -21.41
CA LEU A 101 -37.41 25.89 -20.52
C LEU A 101 -37.50 27.38 -20.17
N GLY A 102 -36.37 28.03 -19.89
CA GLY A 102 -36.30 29.47 -19.62
C GLY A 102 -36.65 30.29 -20.85
N PHE A 103 -36.21 29.85 -22.03
CA PHE A 103 -36.60 30.48 -23.30
C PHE A 103 -38.09 30.31 -23.59
N ALA A 104 -38.63 29.10 -23.40
CA ALA A 104 -40.05 28.83 -23.53
C ALA A 104 -40.89 29.70 -22.57
N SER A 105 -40.49 29.78 -21.30
CA SER A 105 -41.15 30.61 -20.30
C SER A 105 -41.08 32.10 -20.65
N SER A 106 -39.96 32.58 -21.21
CA SER A 106 -39.79 33.96 -21.65
C SER A 106 -40.70 34.29 -22.84
N ILE A 107 -40.74 33.43 -23.87
CA ILE A 107 -41.62 33.58 -25.04
C ILE A 107 -43.09 33.53 -24.64
N PHE A 108 -43.46 32.64 -23.70
CA PHE A 108 -44.83 32.51 -23.20
C PHE A 108 -45.23 33.69 -22.30
N SER A 109 -44.26 34.29 -21.59
CA SER A 109 -44.50 35.48 -20.78
C SER A 109 -44.61 36.78 -21.60
N MET A 110 -44.06 36.81 -22.82
CA MET A 110 -44.14 37.98 -23.72
C MET A 110 -45.32 37.91 -24.70
N ASN A 111 -45.76 36.72 -25.10
CA ASN A 111 -46.88 36.54 -26.02
C ASN A 111 -48.14 36.10 -25.26
N GLY A 112 -48.96 37.06 -24.85
CA GLY A 112 -50.33 36.81 -24.40
C GLY A 112 -51.16 36.20 -25.52
N ASN A 113 -51.37 34.88 -25.44
CA ASN A 113 -52.19 34.02 -26.30
C ASN A 113 -51.63 33.71 -27.72
N PRO A 114 -50.74 32.71 -27.85
CA PRO A 114 -50.33 32.21 -29.16
C PRO A 114 -51.32 31.18 -29.72
N GLY A 115 -51.47 31.13 -31.04
CA GLY A 115 -52.32 30.16 -31.75
C GLY A 115 -51.94 28.71 -31.44
N SER A 116 -52.90 27.79 -31.63
CA SER A 116 -52.79 26.35 -31.30
C SER A 116 -51.54 25.66 -31.84
N ASP A 117 -50.95 26.19 -32.90
CA ASP A 117 -49.72 25.69 -33.54
C ASP A 117 -48.47 25.88 -32.67
N LEU A 118 -48.40 26.99 -31.93
CA LEU A 118 -47.32 27.31 -31.00
C LEU A 118 -47.40 26.45 -29.73
N VAL A 119 -48.62 26.17 -29.27
CA VAL A 119 -48.87 25.24 -28.15
C VAL A 119 -48.47 23.82 -28.55
N THR A 120 -48.77 23.40 -29.79
CA THR A 120 -48.40 22.08 -30.30
C THR A 120 -46.88 21.93 -30.40
N SER A 121 -46.18 22.96 -30.89
CA SER A 121 -44.72 22.99 -30.95
C SER A 121 -44.06 22.99 -29.56
N LEU A 122 -44.67 23.66 -28.57
CA LEU A 122 -44.23 23.66 -27.19
C LEU A 122 -44.37 22.27 -26.54
N VAL A 123 -45.49 21.58 -26.78
CA VAL A 123 -45.72 20.22 -26.27
C VAL A 123 -44.72 19.24 -26.88
N ILE A 124 -44.46 19.33 -28.18
CA ILE A 124 -43.44 18.50 -28.85
C ILE A 124 -42.05 18.76 -28.26
N CYS A 125 -41.67 20.02 -28.08
CA CYS A 125 -40.39 20.39 -27.48
C CYS A 125 -40.27 19.88 -26.03
N ALA A 126 -41.32 20.02 -25.22
CA ALA A 126 -41.36 19.50 -23.86
C ALA A 126 -41.25 17.98 -23.81
N THR A 127 -41.87 17.28 -24.76
CA THR A 127 -41.81 15.81 -24.87
C THR A 127 -40.41 15.35 -25.24
N ILE A 128 -39.75 16.03 -26.19
CA ILE A 128 -38.36 15.75 -26.57
C ILE A 128 -37.40 16.04 -25.41
N ALA A 129 -37.58 17.18 -24.72
CA ALA A 129 -36.78 17.51 -23.53
C ALA A 129 -36.97 16.49 -22.41
N LEU A 130 -38.19 15.97 -22.22
CA LEU A 130 -38.48 14.91 -21.25
C LEU A 130 -37.78 13.60 -21.65
N LEU A 131 -37.81 13.23 -22.93
CA LEU A 131 -37.10 12.05 -23.43
C LEU A 131 -35.58 12.16 -23.25
N ILE A 132 -34.99 13.32 -23.53
CA ILE A 132 -33.56 13.59 -23.30
C ILE A 132 -33.25 13.50 -21.80
N THR A 133 -34.11 14.05 -20.95
CA THR A 133 -33.94 14.02 -19.49
C THR A 133 -34.05 12.59 -18.95
N VAL A 134 -35.00 11.78 -19.42
CA VAL A 134 -35.13 10.37 -19.06
C VAL A 134 -33.92 9.57 -19.52
N PHE A 135 -33.44 9.80 -20.75
CA PHE A 135 -32.24 9.16 -21.28
C PHE A 135 -30.99 9.53 -20.46
N ALA A 136 -30.86 10.80 -20.05
CA ALA A 136 -29.80 11.25 -19.16
C ALA A 136 -29.92 10.63 -17.76
N LEU A 137 -31.14 10.52 -17.21
CA LEU A 137 -31.37 9.91 -15.88
C LEU A 137 -31.05 8.42 -15.85
N VAL A 138 -31.36 7.69 -16.92
CA VAL A 138 -31.00 6.27 -17.07
C VAL A 138 -29.49 6.13 -17.14
N ASN A 139 -28.80 6.96 -17.93
CA ASN A 139 -27.34 6.95 -17.99
C ASN A 139 -26.69 7.29 -16.63
N ALA A 140 -27.22 8.27 -15.90
CA ALA A 140 -26.74 8.63 -14.57
C ALA A 140 -26.96 7.51 -13.52
N LYS A 141 -28.13 6.84 -13.54
CA LYS A 141 -28.39 5.69 -12.65
C LYS A 141 -27.48 4.50 -12.95
N THR A 142 -27.14 4.30 -14.22
CA THR A 142 -26.23 3.23 -14.64
C THR A 142 -24.82 3.45 -14.09
N LEU A 143 -24.37 4.72 -14.04
CA LEU A 143 -23.11 5.13 -13.40
C LEU A 143 -23.11 4.91 -11.88
N GLY A 144 -24.22 5.22 -11.19
CA GLY A 144 -24.38 4.99 -9.75
C GLY A 144 -24.44 3.50 -9.35
N TYR A 145 -25.04 2.65 -10.18
CA TYR A 145 -25.04 1.20 -9.94
C TYR A 145 -23.63 0.60 -10.12
N PHE A 146 -22.86 1.14 -11.06
CA PHE A 146 -21.48 0.74 -11.30
C PHE A 146 -20.54 1.13 -10.16
N SER A 147 -20.74 2.31 -9.55
CA SER A 147 -19.92 2.76 -8.41
C SER A 147 -20.15 1.93 -7.15
N ALA A 148 -21.40 1.56 -6.85
CA ALA A 148 -21.75 0.65 -5.75
C ALA A 148 -21.14 -0.75 -5.94
N THR A 149 -21.18 -1.27 -7.18
CA THR A 149 -20.62 -2.59 -7.51
C THR A 149 -19.09 -2.64 -7.32
N ARG A 150 -18.39 -1.53 -7.59
CA ARG A 150 -16.93 -1.43 -7.42
C ARG A 150 -16.51 -1.49 -5.95
N GLU A 151 -17.25 -0.86 -5.04
CA GLU A 151 -16.92 -0.89 -3.62
C GLU A 151 -17.05 -2.29 -3.03
N ASP A 152 -18.13 -3.01 -3.37
CA ASP A 152 -18.36 -4.36 -2.85
C ASP A 152 -17.38 -5.37 -3.46
N MET A 153 -17.04 -5.19 -4.75
CA MET A 153 -16.00 -5.99 -5.40
C MET A 153 -14.61 -5.77 -4.75
N MET A 154 -14.25 -4.51 -4.45
CA MET A 154 -13.00 -4.16 -3.76
C MET A 154 -12.94 -4.74 -2.34
N LYS A 155 -14.04 -4.65 -1.57
CA LYS A 155 -14.14 -5.25 -0.22
C LYS A 155 -13.96 -6.76 -0.27
N ASN A 156 -14.59 -7.44 -1.23
CA ASN A 156 -14.46 -8.87 -1.42
C ASN A 156 -13.06 -9.28 -1.88
N MET A 157 -12.44 -8.51 -2.78
CA MET A 157 -11.08 -8.76 -3.23
C MET A 157 -10.06 -8.58 -2.11
N MET A 158 -10.20 -7.53 -1.28
CA MET A 158 -9.37 -7.31 -0.09
C MET A 158 -9.52 -8.43 0.95
N LYS A 159 -10.74 -8.94 1.18
CA LYS A 159 -10.95 -10.11 2.05
C LYS A 159 -10.23 -11.35 1.52
N ARG A 160 -10.30 -11.61 0.21
CA ARG A 160 -9.59 -12.73 -0.43
C ARG A 160 -8.07 -12.59 -0.33
N LEU A 161 -7.53 -11.41 -0.62
CA LEU A 161 -6.10 -11.14 -0.53
C LEU A 161 -5.56 -11.28 0.90
N LYS A 162 -6.30 -10.81 1.92
CA LYS A 162 -5.94 -11.02 3.33
C LYS A 162 -5.89 -12.52 3.69
N THR A 163 -6.83 -13.29 3.15
CA THR A 163 -6.89 -14.75 3.39
C THR A 163 -5.71 -15.46 2.74
N ILE A 164 -5.39 -15.13 1.48
CA ILE A 164 -4.26 -15.69 0.73
C ILE A 164 -2.92 -15.30 1.38
N ARG A 165 -2.77 -14.05 1.82
CA ARG A 165 -1.56 -13.61 2.53
C ARG A 165 -1.37 -14.39 3.83
N LYS A 166 -2.43 -14.60 4.62
CA LYS A 166 -2.35 -15.41 5.85
C LYS A 166 -1.92 -16.84 5.53
N THR A 167 -2.56 -17.52 4.59
CA THR A 167 -2.22 -18.92 4.26
C THR A 167 -0.81 -19.06 3.70
N ASN A 168 -0.36 -18.12 2.86
CA ASN A 168 1.00 -18.13 2.33
C ASN A 168 2.07 -17.85 3.41
N MET A 169 1.76 -17.02 4.41
CA MET A 169 2.68 -16.72 5.52
C MET A 169 2.86 -17.90 6.50
N TYR A 170 1.87 -18.78 6.64
CA TYR A 170 1.97 -19.98 7.51
C TYR A 170 2.67 -21.16 6.82
N LYS A 171 2.62 -21.28 5.49
CA LYS A 171 3.27 -22.37 4.73
C LYS A 171 4.78 -22.55 4.97
N PRO A 172 5.64 -21.50 4.91
CA PRO A 172 7.08 -21.69 5.09
C PRO A 172 7.45 -22.05 6.53
N LYS A 173 6.70 -21.56 7.53
CA LYS A 173 6.91 -21.90 8.95
C LYS A 173 6.63 -23.38 9.22
N MET A 174 5.61 -23.94 8.58
CA MET A 174 5.26 -25.36 8.66
C MET A 174 6.25 -26.26 7.90
N ALA A 175 6.78 -25.79 6.77
CA ALA A 175 7.79 -26.52 6.01
C ALA A 175 9.12 -26.64 6.78
N LEU A 176 9.58 -25.53 7.38
CA LEU A 176 10.81 -25.50 8.18
C LEU A 176 10.72 -26.34 9.45
N THR A 177 9.56 -26.36 10.11
CA THR A 177 9.35 -27.22 11.28
C THR A 177 9.35 -28.71 10.92
N ARG A 178 8.74 -29.11 9.79
CA ARG A 178 8.81 -30.50 9.33
C ARG A 178 10.23 -30.93 8.94
N ILE A 179 10.98 -30.07 8.27
CA ILE A 179 12.38 -30.35 7.90
C ILE A 179 13.24 -30.51 9.16
N ARG A 180 13.09 -29.60 10.15
CA ARG A 180 13.77 -29.73 11.45
C ARG A 180 13.40 -31.00 12.20
N MET A 181 12.12 -31.40 12.23
CA MET A 181 11.70 -32.64 12.88
C MET A 181 12.29 -33.88 12.19
N ARG A 182 12.37 -33.90 10.85
CA ARG A 182 13.00 -35.00 10.10
C ARG A 182 14.51 -35.05 10.36
N LEU A 183 15.18 -33.90 10.40
CA LEU A 183 16.61 -33.82 10.71
C LEU A 183 16.92 -34.29 12.15
N ALA A 184 16.11 -33.87 13.12
CA ALA A 184 16.25 -34.29 14.52
C ALA A 184 16.00 -35.79 14.69
N ARG A 185 15.05 -36.37 13.94
CA ARG A 185 14.76 -37.80 13.95
C ARG A 185 15.89 -38.63 13.33
N GLY A 186 16.44 -38.18 12.20
CA GLY A 186 17.62 -38.81 11.57
C GLY A 186 18.90 -38.72 12.42
N ALA A 187 19.04 -37.68 13.25
CA ALA A 187 20.16 -37.54 14.18
C ALA A 187 20.03 -38.40 15.44
N LEU A 188 18.83 -38.89 15.79
CA LEU A 188 18.59 -39.76 16.94
C LEU A 188 18.85 -41.24 16.64
N GLU A 189 18.60 -41.68 15.40
CA GLU A 189 18.84 -43.04 14.90
C GLU A 189 20.26 -43.59 15.21
N PRO A 190 21.37 -42.87 14.91
CA PRO A 190 22.72 -43.38 15.18
C PRO A 190 23.08 -43.41 16.67
N LYS A 191 22.35 -42.68 17.53
CA LYS A 191 22.56 -42.75 18.99
C LYS A 191 21.83 -43.93 19.62
N LEU A 192 20.67 -44.30 19.09
CA LEU A 192 19.91 -45.47 19.55
C LEU A 192 20.56 -46.79 19.09
N SER A 193 21.17 -46.83 17.90
CA SER A 193 21.92 -48.01 17.44
C SER A 193 23.17 -48.27 18.29
N LYS A 194 23.89 -47.20 18.70
CA LYS A 194 25.08 -47.28 19.57
C LYS A 194 24.76 -47.68 21.01
N LEU A 195 23.58 -47.31 21.52
CA LEU A 195 23.10 -47.76 22.83
C LEU A 195 22.58 -49.20 22.82
N ARG A 196 22.16 -49.72 21.65
CA ARG A 196 21.74 -51.12 21.48
C ARG A 196 22.94 -52.07 21.38
N THR A 197 24.04 -51.64 20.75
CA THR A 197 25.28 -52.45 20.68
C THR A 197 26.05 -52.49 22.00
N LEU A 198 25.99 -51.43 22.81
CA LEU A 198 26.62 -51.41 24.13
C LEU A 198 25.87 -52.22 25.21
N ARG A 199 24.61 -52.60 24.96
CA ARG A 199 23.84 -53.48 25.86
C ARG A 199 23.97 -54.97 25.52
N GLY A 200 24.59 -55.32 24.38
CA GLY A 200 24.78 -56.70 23.93
C GLY A 200 26.15 -57.31 24.26
N PHE A 201 27.01 -56.61 25.01
CA PHE A 201 28.39 -57.02 25.31
C PHE A 201 28.62 -57.30 26.80
N GLY A 202 27.58 -57.80 27.48
CA GLY A 202 27.60 -58.14 28.90
C GLY A 202 26.79 -59.39 29.17
N SER A 203 27.31 -60.54 28.71
CA SER A 203 26.92 -61.89 29.13
C SER A 203 27.98 -62.86 28.65
#